data_AF-A0AAN7KW35-F1
#
_entry.id   AF-A0AAN7KW35-F1
#
_cell.length_a   1.000
_cell.length_b   1.000
_cell.length_c   1.000
_cell.angle_alpha   90.00
_cell.angle_beta   90.00
_cell.angle_gamma   90.00
#
_symmetry.space_group_name_H-M   'P 1'
#
loop_
_entity.id
_entity.type
_entity.pdbx_description
1 polymer ?
#
loop_
_entity_poly.entity_id
_entity_poly.type
_entity_poly.pdbx_seq_one_letter_code
_entity_poly.pdbx_strand_id
1 'polypeptide(L)' 'MGKVHGSLARAGKVRGQTPKVAKQDKKKKPRGRAHKRMQYNRRFVTAGKLLPTMGAIFQFLRIG' A
#
# COMPACT_ATOMS: atom_id res chain seq x y z
N MET A 1 21.74 39.28 -7.04
CA MET A 1 20.42 39.02 -6.43
C MET A 1 19.86 37.75 -7.05
N GLY A 2 20.13 36.61 -6.41
CA GLY A 2 19.95 35.28 -7.00
C GLY A 2 18.50 34.80 -6.98
N LYS A 3 18.21 33.78 -7.79
CA LYS A 3 16.93 33.04 -7.84
C LYS A 3 16.47 32.71 -6.42
N VAL A 4 15.40 33.36 -5.98
CA VAL A 4 14.69 33.02 -4.75
C VAL A 4 13.63 31.98 -5.09
N HIS A 5 13.51 30.94 -4.26
CA HIS A 5 12.50 29.90 -4.44
C HIS A 5 11.09 30.49 -4.49
N GLY A 6 10.21 29.85 -5.28
CA GLY A 6 8.86 30.35 -5.59
C GLY A 6 7.98 30.60 -4.37
N SER A 7 6.84 31.26 -4.61
CA SER A 7 5.95 31.76 -3.55
C SER A 7 5.45 30.67 -2.59
N LEU A 8 5.50 30.98 -1.29
CA LEU A 8 5.01 30.12 -0.20
C LEU A 8 3.47 30.00 -0.15
N ALA A 9 2.75 30.78 -0.95
CA ALA A 9 1.28 30.87 -0.94
C ALA A 9 0.55 29.53 -1.20
N ARG A 10 1.24 28.53 -1.77
CA ARG A 10 0.68 27.20 -2.06
C ARG A 10 1.13 26.12 -1.07
N ALA A 11 1.90 26.47 -0.05
CA ALA A 11 2.37 25.52 0.95
C ALA A 11 1.17 24.86 1.66
N GLY A 12 1.15 23.53 1.71
CA GLY A 12 0.09 22.78 2.41
C GLY A 12 -1.28 22.72 1.71
N LYS A 13 -1.50 23.38 0.56
CA LYS A 13 -2.79 23.42 -0.17
C LYS A 13 -3.43 22.03 -0.29
N VAL A 14 -2.65 21.04 -0.74
CA VAL A 14 -3.15 19.68 -1.01
C VAL A 14 -3.56 18.96 0.28
N ARG A 15 -2.78 19.11 1.36
CA ARG A 15 -3.08 18.46 2.65
C ARG A 15 -4.33 19.04 3.33
N GLY A 16 -4.61 20.33 3.12
CA GLY A 16 -5.82 20.99 3.61
C GLY A 16 -7.07 20.68 2.76
N GLN A 17 -6.90 20.48 1.46
CA GLN A 17 -7.99 20.15 0.54
C GLN A 17 -8.51 18.71 0.72
N THR A 18 -7.65 17.76 1.13
CA THR A 18 -8.07 16.36 1.28
C THR A 18 -9.03 16.17 2.46
N PRO A 19 -10.17 15.46 2.27
CA PRO A 19 -11.09 15.19 3.37
C PRO A 19 -10.40 14.37 4.46
N LYS A 20 -10.68 14.69 5.72
CA LYS A 20 -10.08 13.98 6.85
C LYS A 20 -10.78 12.65 7.06
N VAL A 21 -10.10 11.56 6.71
CA VAL A 21 -10.60 10.19 6.92
C VAL A 21 -10.17 9.68 8.30
N ALA A 22 -11.14 9.24 9.12
CA ALA A 22 -10.88 8.58 10.39
C ALA A 22 -10.32 7.18 10.19
N LYS A 23 -9.48 6.71 11.12
CA LYS A 23 -8.96 5.34 11.07
C LYS A 23 -10.08 4.37 11.45
N GLN A 24 -10.26 3.34 10.62
CA GLN A 24 -11.14 2.23 10.96
C GLN A 24 -10.52 1.37 12.07
N ASP A 25 -11.37 0.85 12.96
CA ASP A 25 -10.95 -0.12 13.96
C ASP A 25 -10.61 -1.45 13.30
N LYS A 26 -9.39 -1.93 13.57
CA LYS A 26 -8.86 -3.17 13.01
C LYS A 26 -8.32 -4.05 14.13
N LYS A 27 -8.52 -5.36 13.98
CA LYS A 27 -7.96 -6.37 14.89
C LYS A 27 -6.43 -6.17 14.98
N LYS A 28 -5.91 -6.25 16.20
CA LYS A 28 -4.48 -6.10 16.46
C LYS A 28 -3.71 -7.19 15.70
N LYS A 29 -2.73 -6.77 14.90
CA LYS A 29 -1.80 -7.71 14.26
C LYS A 29 -0.91 -8.31 15.35
N PRO A 30 -0.63 -9.63 15.31
CA PRO A 30 0.32 -10.23 16.22
C PRO A 30 1.70 -9.57 16.02
N ARG A 31 2.46 -9.43 17.10
CA ARG A 31 3.82 -8.84 17.10
C ARG A 31 4.88 -9.94 17.26
N GLY A 32 6.13 -9.64 16.89
CA GLY A 32 7.28 -10.53 17.12
C GLY A 32 7.23 -11.84 16.32
N ARG A 33 7.55 -12.95 16.99
CA ARG A 33 7.67 -14.29 16.37
C ARG A 33 6.39 -14.77 15.72
N ALA A 34 5.24 -14.50 16.34
CA ALA A 34 3.94 -14.86 15.79
C ALA A 34 3.67 -14.16 14.44
N HIS A 35 4.11 -12.90 14.28
CA HIS A 35 4.03 -12.20 13.01
C HIS A 35 4.91 -12.83 11.94
N LYS A 36 6.15 -13.19 12.30
CA LYS A 36 7.09 -13.84 11.37
C LYS A 36 6.56 -15.19 10.88
N ARG A 37 5.97 -16.00 11.76
CA ARG A 37 5.31 -17.27 11.37
C ARG A 37 4.16 -17.05 10.38
N MET A 38 3.32 -16.04 10.64
CA MET A 38 2.22 -15.69 9.74
C MET A 38 2.74 -15.21 8.37
N GLN A 39 3.82 -14.42 8.33
CA GLN A 39 4.43 -13.96 7.08
C GLN A 39 5.05 -15.11 6.28
N TYR A 40 5.80 -16.01 6.93
CA TYR A 40 6.40 -17.19 6.29
C TYR A 40 5.32 -18.09 5.70
N ASN A 41 4.30 -18.42 6.48
CA ASN A 41 3.19 -19.24 6.01
C ASN A 41 2.50 -18.60 4.80
N ARG A 42 2.19 -17.29 4.86
CA ARG A 42 1.57 -16.57 3.73
C ARG A 42 2.43 -16.55 2.47
N ARG A 43 3.73 -16.27 2.60
CA ARG A 43 4.63 -16.05 1.44
C ARG A 43 5.16 -17.33 0.82
N PHE A 44 5.42 -18.36 1.62
CA PHE A 44 6.16 -19.53 1.14
C PHE A 44 5.34 -20.82 1.23
N VAL A 45 4.44 -20.94 2.21
CA VAL A 45 3.67 -22.18 2.41
C VAL A 45 2.31 -22.14 1.72
N THR A 46 1.61 -21.00 1.78
CA THR A 46 0.26 -20.83 1.23
C THR A 46 0.30 -20.30 -0.21
N ALA A 47 1.22 -19.39 -0.55
CA ALA A 47 1.39 -18.91 -1.92
C ALA A 47 1.80 -20.03 -2.90
N GLY A 48 2.56 -21.03 -2.43
CA GLY A 48 2.92 -22.21 -3.22
C GLY A 48 1.79 -23.24 -3.37
N LYS A 49 0.69 -23.14 -2.60
CA LYS A 49 -0.39 -24.14 -2.60
C LYS A 49 -1.70 -23.68 -3.23
N LEU A 50 -2.06 -22.39 -3.18
CA LEU A 50 -3.43 -22.00 -3.52
C LEU A 50 -3.62 -20.78 -4.42
N LEU A 51 -2.62 -19.95 -4.72
CA LEU A 51 -2.85 -18.82 -5.65
C LEU A 51 -1.55 -18.35 -6.36
N PRO A 52 -1.28 -18.88 -7.56
CA PRO A 52 -0.64 -18.10 -8.62
C PRO A 52 -1.53 -17.92 -9.87
N THR A 53 -2.82 -18.26 -9.82
CA THR A 53 -3.62 -18.40 -11.05
C THR A 53 -4.43 -17.17 -11.49
N MET A 54 -4.54 -16.11 -10.69
CA MET A 54 -5.31 -14.91 -11.07
C MET A 54 -4.45 -13.71 -11.47
N GLY A 55 -3.13 -13.88 -11.62
CA GLY A 55 -2.21 -12.83 -12.07
C GLY A 55 -1.80 -12.94 -13.54
N ALA A 56 -1.71 -14.16 -14.07
CA ALA A 56 -1.24 -14.41 -15.44
C ALA A 56 -2.36 -14.28 -16.50
N ILE A 57 -3.62 -14.53 -16.12
CA ILE A 57 -4.76 -14.52 -17.06
C ILE A 57 -5.20 -13.08 -17.41
N PHE A 58 -5.04 -12.12 -16.50
CA PHE A 58 -5.42 -10.72 -16.75
C PHE A 58 -4.38 -9.89 -17.53
N GLN A 59 -3.17 -10.41 -17.74
CA GLN A 59 -2.15 -9.72 -18.55
C GLN A 59 -2.38 -9.90 -20.06
N PHE A 60 -3.13 -10.92 -20.48
CA PHE A 60 -3.40 -11.22 -21.89
C PHE A 60 -4.63 -10.52 -22.50
N LEU A 61 -5.49 -9.90 -21.68
CA LEU A 61 -6.70 -9.20 -22.15
C LEU A 61 -6.58 -7.66 -22.15
N ARG A 62 -5.36 -7.12 -22.06
CA ARG A 62 -5.08 -5.68 -22.07
C ARG A 62 -4.10 -5.27 -23.18
N ILE A 63 -4.09 -6.00 -24.28
CA ILE A 63 -3.52 -5.61 -25.58
C ILE A 63 -4.54 -6.04 -26.63
N GLY A 64 -5.47 -5.14 -26.94
CA GLY A 64 -6.60 -5.30 -27.85
C GLY A 64 -7.37 -4.00 -27.86
#